data_AF-A0A958LTP6-F1
#
_entry.id   AF-A0A958LTP6-F1
#
_cell.length_a   1.000
_cell.length_b   1.000
_cell.length_c   1.000
_cell.angle_alpha   90.00
_cell.angle_beta   90.00
_cell.angle_gamma   90.00
#
_symmetry.space_group_name_H-M   'P 1'
#
loop_
_entity.id
_entity.type
_entity.pdbx_description
1 polymer ?
#
loop_
_entity_poly.entity_id
_entity_poly.type
_entity_poly.pdbx_seq_one_letter_code
_entity_poly.pdbx_strand_id
1 'polypeptide(L)'
;MYNAPRAASIKSKGDGKLFGLDRSTFNHIVQESASKKRKYYSSILSKVEILAEIDPYEKEQLCDTLKEEEFSAGRYIVRQGEQGDRFYIIAEGKLIA
;
A
#
# COMPACT_ATOMS: atom_id res chain seq x y z
N MET A 1 -11.76 6.30 12.97
CA MET A 1 -12.77 5.99 14.02
C MET A 1 -13.01 7.21 14.90
N TYR A 2 -14.26 7.47 15.30
CA TYR A 2 -14.73 8.63 16.08
C TYR A 2 -14.47 8.47 17.60
N ASN A 3 -14.67 9.55 18.38
CA ASN A 3 -14.61 9.45 19.85
C ASN A 3 -15.82 8.65 20.34
N ALA A 4 -15.57 7.64 21.15
CA ALA A 4 -16.59 6.87 21.84
C ALA A 4 -16.12 6.60 23.28
N PRO A 5 -17.05 6.55 24.26
CA PRO A 5 -16.69 6.19 25.63
C PRO A 5 -16.11 4.76 25.68
N ARG A 6 -15.23 4.50 26.64
CA ARG A 6 -14.64 3.18 26.84
C ARG A 6 -15.75 2.17 27.17
N ALA A 7 -15.80 1.06 26.44
CA ALA A 7 -16.78 -0.01 26.67
C ALA A 7 -16.41 -0.94 27.84
N ALA A 8 -15.18 -0.84 28.37
CA ALA A 8 -14.71 -1.66 29.47
C ALA A 8 -13.61 -0.93 30.27
N SER A 9 -13.44 -1.35 31.52
CA SER A 9 -12.33 -0.96 32.39
C SER A 9 -11.26 -2.04 32.38
N ILE A 10 -9.99 -1.64 32.27
CA ILE A 10 -8.84 -2.56 32.34
C ILE A 10 -8.05 -2.22 33.61
N LYS A 11 -7.76 -3.24 34.41
CA LYS A 11 -6.94 -3.13 35.62
C LYS A 11 -5.75 -4.08 35.53
N SER A 12 -4.56 -3.62 35.88
CA SER A 12 -3.39 -4.50 35.92
C SER A 12 -3.49 -5.50 37.08
N LYS A 13 -3.00 -6.72 36.86
CA LYS A 13 -2.89 -7.76 37.90
C LYS A 13 -1.53 -7.76 38.62
N GLY A 14 -0.56 -6.99 38.12
CA GLY A 14 0.79 -6.88 38.67
C GLY A 14 1.58 -5.80 37.95
N ASP A 15 2.88 -5.71 38.22
CA ASP A 15 3.73 -4.72 37.56
C ASP A 15 3.96 -5.05 36.09
N GLY A 16 3.95 -4.03 35.25
CA GLY A 16 4.12 -4.18 33.82
C GLY A 16 4.34 -2.84 33.12
N LYS A 17 4.76 -2.90 31.87
CA LYS A 17 4.92 -1.74 30.98
C LYS A 17 4.01 -1.91 29.79
N LEU A 18 3.39 -0.81 29.36
CA LEU A 18 2.50 -0.77 28.20
C LEU A 18 2.99 0.33 27.25
N PHE A 19 2.79 0.10 25.95
CA PHE A 19 2.90 1.15 24.95
C PHE A 19 1.51 1.70 24.66
N GLY A 20 1.39 3.02 24.68
CA GLY A 20 0.20 3.74 24.29
C GLY A 20 0.47 4.59 23.07
N LEU A 21 -0.50 4.67 22.17
CA LEU A 21 -0.50 5.59 21.05
C LEU A 21 -1.79 6.39 21.12
N ASP A 22 -1.69 7.71 21.08
CA ASP A 22 -2.87 8.57 21.08
C ASP A 22 -3.53 8.58 19.70
N ARG A 23 -4.82 8.95 19.68
CA ARG A 23 -5.65 8.91 18.49
C ARG A 23 -5.19 9.89 17.40
N SER A 24 -4.74 11.08 17.78
CA SER A 24 -4.25 12.09 16.81
C SER A 24 -3.02 11.56 16.08
N THR A 25 -2.05 11.01 16.81
CA THR A 25 -0.84 10.43 16.24
C THR A 25 -1.16 9.24 15.35
N PHE A 26 -2.03 8.32 15.80
CA PHE A 26 -2.45 7.18 14.97
C PHE A 26 -3.10 7.64 13.66
N ASN A 27 -4.09 8.54 13.73
CA ASN A 27 -4.78 9.05 12.53
C ASN A 27 -3.81 9.77 11.59
N HIS A 28 -2.88 10.56 12.15
CA HIS A 28 -1.86 11.25 11.37
C HIS A 28 -0.96 10.27 10.62
N ILE A 29 -0.43 9.25 11.31
CA ILE A 29 0.42 8.21 10.70
C ILE A 29 -0.33 7.47 9.59
N VAL A 30 -1.58 7.09 9.82
CA VAL A 30 -2.40 6.38 8.82
C VAL A 30 -2.66 7.27 7.60
N GLN A 31 -3.04 8.53 7.80
CA GLN A 31 -3.29 9.47 6.71
C GLN A 31 -2.01 9.80 5.93
N GLU A 32 -0.90 10.01 6.64
CA GLU A 32 0.40 10.27 6.05
C GLU A 32 0.87 9.06 5.22
N SER A 33 0.74 7.84 5.76
CA SER A 33 1.08 6.60 5.07
C SER A 33 0.27 6.42 3.79
N ALA A 34 -1.06 6.62 3.85
CA ALA A 34 -1.92 6.56 2.68
C ALA A 34 -1.54 7.61 1.62
N SER A 35 -1.25 8.84 2.06
CA SER A 35 -0.82 9.93 1.17
C SER A 35 0.53 9.66 0.52
N LYS A 36 1.50 9.11 1.27
CA LYS A 36 2.81 8.70 0.75
C LYS A 36 2.68 7.58 -0.26
N LYS A 37 1.87 6.55 0.04
CA LYS A 37 1.61 5.43 -0.87
C LYS A 37 1.00 5.90 -2.20
N ARG A 38 -0.01 6.78 -2.13
CA ARG A 38 -0.63 7.36 -3.34
C ARG A 38 0.38 8.17 -4.18
N LYS A 39 1.18 9.02 -3.53
CA LYS A 39 2.23 9.79 -4.24
C LYS A 39 3.27 8.88 -4.90
N TYR A 40 3.68 7.82 -4.21
CA TYR A 40 4.63 6.84 -4.72
C TYR A 40 4.09 6.14 -5.97
N TYR A 41 2.88 5.58 -5.91
CA TYR A 41 2.26 4.93 -7.07
C TYR A 41 2.01 5.88 -8.23
N SER A 42 1.50 7.08 -7.96
CA SER A 42 1.31 8.11 -9.00
C SER A 42 2.63 8.42 -9.73
N SER A 43 3.75 8.47 -8.99
CA SER A 43 5.08 8.69 -9.57
C SER A 43 5.62 7.52 -10.41
N ILE A 44 5.15 6.30 -10.15
CA ILE A 44 5.47 5.12 -10.95
C ILE A 44 4.61 5.12 -12.21
N LEU A 45 3.30 5.26 -12.07
CA LEU A 45 2.34 5.26 -13.18
C LEU A 45 2.58 6.39 -14.18
N SER A 46 3.13 7.53 -13.74
CA SER A 46 3.49 8.63 -14.64
C SER A 46 4.67 8.32 -15.56
N LYS A 47 5.52 7.34 -15.21
CA LYS A 47 6.67 6.90 -16.02
C LYS A 47 6.31 5.80 -17.01
N VAL A 48 5.10 5.23 -16.93
CA VAL A 48 4.64 4.15 -17.78
C VAL A 48 3.96 4.76 -19.01
N GLU A 49 4.63 4.72 -20.16
CA GLU A 49 4.18 5.38 -21.40
C GLU A 49 2.81 4.90 -21.87
N ILE A 50 2.50 3.61 -21.74
CA ILE A 50 1.17 3.07 -22.13
C ILE A 50 0.01 3.64 -21.29
N LEU A 51 0.32 4.25 -20.13
CA LEU A 51 -0.65 4.90 -19.24
C LEU A 51 -0.58 6.43 -19.33
N ALA A 52 0.11 7.00 -20.33
CA ALA A 52 0.31 8.44 -20.47
C ALA A 52 -0.99 9.18 -20.84
N GLU A 53 -1.87 8.55 -21.62
CA GLU A 53 -3.11 9.16 -22.12
C GLU A 53 -4.32 8.98 -21.19
N ILE A 54 -4.15 8.29 -20.06
CA ILE A 54 -5.22 8.09 -19.08
C ILE A 54 -5.51 9.41 -18.36
N ASP A 55 -6.79 9.72 -18.20
CA ASP A 55 -7.23 10.91 -17.49
C ASP A 55 -6.68 10.93 -16.04
N PRO A 56 -6.27 12.09 -15.51
CA PRO A 56 -5.74 12.18 -14.16
C PRO A 56 -6.62 11.55 -13.08
N TYR A 57 -7.95 11.67 -13.17
CA TYR A 57 -8.89 11.08 -12.23
C TYR A 57 -8.93 9.55 -12.33
N GLU A 58 -8.94 9.01 -13.54
CA GLU A 58 -8.84 7.56 -13.76
C GLU A 58 -7.49 7.01 -13.27
N LYS A 59 -6.43 7.79 -13.42
CA LYS A 59 -5.09 7.44 -12.91
C LYS A 59 -5.03 7.43 -11.39
N GLU A 60 -5.78 8.31 -10.71
CA GLU A 60 -5.95 8.25 -9.26
C GLU A 60 -6.71 6.99 -8.83
N GLN A 61 -7.78 6.61 -9.53
CA GLN A 61 -8.49 5.35 -9.27
C GLN A 61 -7.58 4.14 -9.50
N LEU A 62 -6.72 4.18 -10.52
CA LEU A 62 -5.73 3.14 -10.75
C LEU A 62 -4.75 3.04 -9.58
N CYS A 63 -4.26 4.16 -9.05
CA CYS A 63 -3.39 4.18 -7.86
C CYS A 63 -4.04 3.47 -6.65
N ASP A 64 -5.34 3.66 -6.45
CA ASP A 64 -6.07 3.07 -5.31
C ASP A 64 -6.38 1.57 -5.50
N THR A 65 -6.32 1.05 -6.73
CA THR A 65 -6.64 -0.36 -7.06
C THR A 65 -5.41 -1.26 -7.28
N LEU A 66 -4.21 -0.67 -7.43
CA LEU A 66 -2.96 -1.41 -7.54
C LEU A 66 -2.71 -2.30 -6.32
N LYS A 67 -2.27 -3.53 -6.59
CA LYS A 67 -1.88 -4.51 -5.58
C LYS A 67 -0.37 -4.71 -5.61
N GLU A 68 0.27 -4.56 -4.46
CA GLU A 68 1.67 -4.95 -4.28
C GLU A 68 1.75 -6.48 -4.23
N GLU A 69 2.62 -7.05 -5.07
CA GLU A 69 2.99 -8.46 -5.04
C GLU A 69 4.51 -8.58 -4.91
N GLU A 70 4.98 -9.27 -3.89
CA GLU A 70 6.41 -9.47 -3.63
C GLU A 70 6.87 -10.84 -4.15
N PHE A 71 8.02 -10.85 -4.81
CA PHE A 71 8.62 -12.07 -5.36
C PHE A 71 10.05 -12.25 -4.85
N SER A 72 10.37 -13.46 -4.39
CA SER A 72 11.74 -13.83 -4.05
C SER A 72 12.58 -14.07 -5.31
N ALA A 73 13.90 -13.89 -5.19
CA ALA A 73 14.84 -14.16 -6.27
C ALA A 73 14.69 -15.59 -6.83
N GLY A 74 14.73 -15.73 -8.15
CA GLY A 74 14.59 -17.01 -8.85
C GLY A 74 13.14 -17.48 -9.06
N ARG A 75 12.12 -16.73 -8.60
CA ARG A 75 10.72 -17.02 -8.90
C ARG A 75 10.31 -16.43 -10.25
N TYR A 76 9.54 -17.20 -11.01
CA TYR A 76 8.90 -16.71 -12.23
C TYR A 76 7.68 -15.85 -11.87
N ILE A 77 7.61 -14.65 -12.46
CA ILE A 77 6.46 -13.74 -12.33
C ILE A 77 5.46 -13.99 -13.47
N VAL A 78 5.98 -14.15 -14.69
CA VAL A 78 5.21 -14.54 -15.88
C VAL A 78 5.98 -15.67 -16.58
N ARG A 79 5.26 -16.61 -17.19
CA ARG A 79 5.85 -17.73 -17.93
C ARG A 79 5.37 -17.73 -19.36
N GLN A 80 6.30 -17.95 -20.29
CA GLN A 80 5.98 -18.05 -21.70
C GLN A 80 5.03 -19.22 -21.96
N GLY A 81 3.99 -18.98 -22.76
CA GLY A 81 2.98 -19.98 -23.12
C GLY A 81 1.83 -20.09 -22.13
N GLU A 82 1.90 -19.45 -20.96
CA GLU A 82 0.75 -19.33 -20.06
C GLU A 82 -0.17 -18.17 -20.50
N GLN A 83 -1.46 -18.30 -20.24
CA GLN A 83 -2.44 -17.24 -20.53
C GLN A 83 -2.19 -16.05 -19.60
N GLY A 84 -1.96 -14.87 -20.17
CA GLY A 84 -1.82 -13.63 -19.41
C GLY A 84 -3.17 -12.99 -19.08
N ASP A 85 -3.42 -12.75 -17.80
CA ASP A 85 -4.60 -12.04 -17.27
C ASP A 85 -4.22 -10.80 -16.43
N ARG A 86 -2.92 -10.53 -16.26
CA ARG A 86 -2.38 -9.48 -15.40
C ARG A 86 -1.31 -8.66 -16.10
N PHE A 87 -1.24 -7.39 -15.73
CA PHE A 87 -0.19 -6.45 -16.09
C PHE A 87 0.60 -6.09 -14.83
N TYR A 88 1.93 -6.18 -14.90
CA TYR A 88 2.83 -5.90 -13.78
C TYR A 88 3.68 -4.67 -14.08
N ILE A 89 3.93 -3.87 -13.03
CA ILE A 89 4.84 -2.73 -13.06
C ILE A 89 5.87 -2.95 -11.96
N ILE A 90 7.16 -2.79 -12.29
CA ILE A 90 8.23 -2.94 -11.31
C ILE A 90 8.22 -1.71 -10.39
N ALA A 91 7.87 -1.92 -9.13
CA ALA A 91 7.98 -0.91 -8.07
C ALA A 91 9.42 -0.81 -7.54
N GLU A 92 10.04 -1.95 -7.27
CA GLU A 92 11.42 -2.07 -6.77
C GLU A 92 12.07 -3.37 -7.28
N GLY A 93 13.41 -3.36 -7.40
CA GLY A 93 14.20 -4.52 -7.77
C GLY A 93 14.61 -4.57 -9.25
N LYS A 94 15.10 -5.73 -9.69
CA LYS A 94 15.52 -5.99 -11.08
C LYS A 94 14.97 -7.32 -11.53
N LEU A 95 14.44 -7.36 -12.74
CA LEU A 95 13.96 -8.58 -13.39
C LEU A 95 14.91 -8.98 -14.52
N ILE A 96 14.95 -10.28 -14.80
CA ILE A 96 15.62 -10.87 -15.95
C ILE A 96 14.58 -11.62 -16.77
N ALA A 97 14.72 -11.55 -18.09
CA ALA A 97 13.88 -12.28 -19.04
C ALA A 97 14.52 -13.64 -19.37
#